data_AF-A0A9D7MN45-F1
#
_entry.id   AF-A0A9D7MN45-F1
#
_cell.length_a   1.000
_cell.length_b   1.000
_cell.length_c   1.000
_cell.angle_alpha   90.00
_cell.angle_beta   90.00
_cell.angle_gamma   90.00
#
_symmetry.space_group_name_H-M   'P 1'
#
loop_
_entity.id
_entity.type
_entity.pdbx_description
1 polymer ?
#
loop_
_entity_poly.entity_id
_entity_poly.type
_entity_poly.pdbx_seq_one_letter_code
_entity_poly.pdbx_strand_id
1 'polypeptide(L)'
;MKVIIIGGVAGGASCAARLRRLDEKVEIMMVEKGPYISYANCGLPYHVGGVIEKESSLLVANEDMFREQFNIDVRTNCEAIEILPEGKKIKLRDVRTGVVTTQTYDKLVLSPGAVSVRPPLPGIDLPGIFHVRTVPDVRAINEWIEKGNPFLAGMHRYSGFQTLRPRTHAVVVGGGFIGLEMAENLVQRGFEVTIIEMIDQVLPPLDKENARIVESQLKRNGVKLALGDGVSGFNKSENGALEVETKSGKKYPAEIVILALGVRPDTTLAKIAGLEIGQRGGIRVNEHMITSNPDILAVGDAVEVKDFVTGEWSLIALAGPANRQGRIAADVIAGRNSTYRGTQGTSIVGLFGSEVAWTGASEKSLVRLGNTDYEKIYLYPNSHAGYYPGAKPIVMKIIFRKSDGKLLGAQAIGKNGVDKRISTLAALLQMGATVYDLEEAELCYSPQFGSAKDPVNFAGMVAADVLRNDMPLSHWNEAKKGFILDVREGIELAVEHVDGAVNIPIYQLRNRLNELPHDKEINVLCRSGQRGYYATRILVQNGFNAKNISGGMLSLAHNYLFDERNEQ
;
A
#
# COMPACT_ATOMS: atom_id res chain seq x y z
N MET A 1 -19.32 -9.02 34.03
CA MET A 1 -18.17 -9.37 33.19
C MET A 1 -17.24 -8.18 33.11
N LYS A 2 -15.94 -8.36 33.33
CA LYS A 2 -14.90 -7.33 33.21
C LYS A 2 -14.00 -7.61 32.01
N VAL A 3 -13.84 -6.62 31.16
CA VAL A 3 -13.02 -6.71 29.94
C VAL A 3 -11.93 -5.68 29.99
N ILE A 4 -10.68 -6.12 29.82
CA ILE A 4 -9.52 -5.24 29.72
C ILE A 4 -9.01 -5.24 28.27
N ILE A 5 -8.75 -4.07 27.72
CA ILE A 5 -8.29 -3.88 26.34
C ILE A 5 -6.94 -3.17 26.37
N ILE A 6 -5.92 -3.77 25.75
CA ILE A 6 -4.54 -3.28 25.72
C ILE A 6 -4.26 -2.61 24.38
N GLY A 7 -4.01 -1.31 24.39
CA GLY A 7 -3.82 -0.45 23.22
C GLY A 7 -5.08 0.32 22.87
N GLY A 8 -5.00 1.65 22.88
CA GLY A 8 -6.14 2.56 22.75
C GLY A 8 -6.34 3.18 21.38
N VAL A 9 -5.75 2.61 20.32
CA VAL A 9 -5.84 3.13 18.94
C VAL A 9 -6.79 2.24 18.09
N ALA A 10 -6.48 1.94 16.82
CA ALA A 10 -7.41 1.36 15.87
C ALA A 10 -8.19 0.12 16.37
N GLY A 11 -7.49 -0.97 16.72
CA GLY A 11 -8.14 -2.22 17.13
C GLY A 11 -8.86 -2.12 18.47
N GLY A 12 -8.16 -1.66 19.50
CA GLY A 12 -8.68 -1.57 20.86
C GLY A 12 -9.81 -0.55 21.03
N ALA A 13 -9.69 0.65 20.47
CA ALA A 13 -10.76 1.66 20.55
C ALA A 13 -12.03 1.21 19.80
N SER A 14 -11.87 0.58 18.63
CA SER A 14 -12.99 -0.02 17.89
C SER A 14 -13.69 -1.11 18.70
N CYS A 15 -12.91 -1.99 19.34
CA CYS A 15 -13.44 -3.03 20.23
C CYS A 15 -14.18 -2.43 21.43
N ALA A 16 -13.57 -1.48 22.13
CA ALA A 16 -14.12 -0.84 23.31
C ALA A 16 -15.47 -0.17 23.03
N ALA A 17 -15.51 0.70 22.01
CA ALA A 17 -16.72 1.41 21.63
C ALA A 17 -17.82 0.47 21.13
N ARG A 18 -17.47 -0.59 20.38
CA ARG A 18 -18.44 -1.60 19.95
C ARG A 18 -19.01 -2.37 21.12
N LEU A 19 -18.16 -2.83 22.05
CA LEU A 19 -18.56 -3.66 23.17
C LEU A 19 -19.56 -2.93 24.08
N ARG A 20 -19.33 -1.63 24.38
CA ARG A 20 -20.32 -0.84 25.12
C ARG A 20 -21.69 -0.84 24.45
N ARG A 21 -21.74 -0.62 23.13
CA ARG A 21 -23.01 -0.62 22.37
C ARG A 21 -23.71 -1.99 22.34
N LEU A 22 -23.03 -3.06 22.74
CA LEU A 22 -23.60 -4.40 22.82
C LEU A 22 -24.11 -4.74 24.21
N ASP A 23 -23.48 -4.22 25.27
CA ASP A 23 -23.85 -4.51 26.65
C ASP A 23 -23.45 -3.36 27.59
N GLU A 24 -24.45 -2.74 28.22
CA GLU A 24 -24.28 -1.65 29.20
C GLU A 24 -23.73 -2.14 30.56
N LYS A 25 -23.80 -3.44 30.85
CA LYS A 25 -23.40 -3.99 32.15
C LYS A 25 -21.96 -4.48 32.19
N VAL A 26 -21.28 -4.54 31.04
CA VAL A 26 -19.86 -4.91 31.00
C VAL A 26 -19.02 -3.79 31.58
N GLU A 27 -18.12 -4.14 32.50
CA GLU A 27 -17.05 -3.24 32.95
C GLU A 27 -15.95 -3.26 31.90
N ILE A 28 -15.66 -2.12 31.25
CA ILE A 28 -14.65 -2.03 30.20
C ILE A 28 -13.54 -1.10 30.67
N MET A 29 -12.32 -1.62 30.69
CA MET A 29 -11.10 -0.85 30.92
C MET A 29 -10.23 -0.89 29.68
N MET A 30 -9.80 0.27 29.20
CA MET A 30 -8.87 0.40 28.08
C MET A 30 -7.59 1.07 28.57
N VAL A 31 -6.45 0.44 28.34
CA VAL A 31 -5.14 0.97 28.75
C VAL A 31 -4.29 1.29 27.53
N GLU A 32 -3.62 2.43 27.58
CA GLU A 32 -2.73 2.92 26.53
C GLU A 32 -1.42 3.38 27.17
N LYS A 33 -0.30 2.87 26.66
CA LYS A 33 1.04 3.21 27.15
C LYS A 33 1.37 4.67 26.87
N GLY A 34 0.97 5.17 25.71
CA GLY A 34 1.18 6.55 25.31
C GLY A 34 0.23 7.54 25.98
N PRO A 35 0.45 8.85 25.73
CA PRO A 35 -0.39 9.91 26.29
C PRO A 35 -1.71 10.12 25.52
N TYR A 36 -1.87 9.50 24.35
CA TYR A 36 -3.04 9.70 23.49
C TYR A 36 -3.65 8.37 23.07
N ILE A 37 -4.97 8.33 23.04
CA ILE A 37 -5.78 7.27 22.43
C ILE A 37 -6.32 7.76 21.08
N SER A 38 -6.76 6.83 20.23
CA SER A 38 -7.55 7.11 19.03
C SER A 38 -7.01 8.26 18.17
N TYR A 39 -5.69 8.35 18.01
CA TYR A 39 -5.07 9.34 17.14
C TYR A 39 -4.89 8.78 15.72
N ALA A 40 -4.88 9.68 14.75
CA ALA A 40 -4.77 9.35 13.33
C ALA A 40 -3.31 9.07 12.94
N ASN A 41 -2.85 7.83 13.16
CA ASN A 41 -1.52 7.36 12.71
C ASN A 41 -1.22 7.72 11.25
N CYS A 42 -2.21 7.55 10.38
CA CYS A 42 -2.09 7.83 8.94
C CYS A 42 -1.96 9.34 8.63
N GLY A 43 -2.34 10.22 9.57
CA GLY A 43 -2.19 11.67 9.43
C GLY A 43 -0.79 12.18 9.79
N LEU A 44 0.05 11.34 10.41
CA LEU A 44 1.34 11.75 10.96
C LEU A 44 2.30 12.34 9.90
N PRO A 45 2.56 11.70 8.74
CA PRO A 45 3.41 12.29 7.70
C PRO A 45 2.87 13.63 7.19
N TYR A 46 1.54 13.74 7.02
CA TYR A 46 0.89 14.96 6.53
C TYR A 46 0.96 16.12 7.53
N HIS A 47 1.05 15.83 8.82
CA HIS A 47 1.35 16.85 9.82
C HIS A 47 2.82 17.31 9.74
N VAL A 48 3.76 16.38 9.51
CA VAL A 48 5.16 16.73 9.24
C VAL A 48 5.31 17.56 7.97
N GLY A 49 4.51 17.33 6.93
CA GLY A 49 4.51 18.17 5.72
C GLY A 49 3.86 19.53 5.90
N GLY A 50 2.98 19.67 6.89
CA GLY A 50 2.17 20.88 7.10
C GLY A 50 0.85 20.88 6.32
N VAL A 51 0.51 19.77 5.64
CA VAL A 51 -0.81 19.57 5.01
C VAL A 51 -1.91 19.50 6.08
N ILE A 52 -1.65 18.80 7.18
CA ILE A 52 -2.46 18.87 8.40
C ILE A 52 -1.78 19.86 9.33
N GLU A 53 -2.27 21.11 9.34
CA GLU A 53 -1.61 22.19 10.09
C GLU A 53 -1.64 21.99 11.60
N LYS A 54 -2.78 21.55 12.14
CA LYS A 54 -3.02 21.48 13.60
C LYS A 54 -2.79 20.06 14.12
N GLU A 55 -1.90 19.90 15.09
CA GLU A 55 -1.67 18.61 15.78
C GLU A 55 -2.97 18.07 16.40
N SER A 56 -3.84 18.94 16.92
CA SER A 56 -5.13 18.54 17.50
C SER A 56 -6.07 17.87 16.50
N SER A 57 -5.94 18.12 15.20
CA SER A 57 -6.70 17.41 14.15
C SER A 57 -6.33 15.93 14.05
N LEU A 58 -5.17 15.53 14.61
CA LEU A 58 -4.76 14.12 14.70
C LEU A 58 -5.46 13.40 15.85
N LEU A 59 -6.01 14.12 16.83
CA LEU A 59 -6.66 13.53 18.01
C LEU A 59 -8.15 13.35 17.74
N VAL A 60 -8.53 12.18 17.23
CA VAL A 60 -9.92 11.90 16.82
C VAL A 60 -10.84 11.74 18.03
N ALA A 61 -10.31 11.24 19.14
CA ALA A 61 -11.02 11.08 20.40
C ALA A 61 -10.08 11.22 21.60
N ASN A 62 -10.66 11.47 22.78
CA ASN A 62 -9.94 11.62 24.04
C ASN A 62 -10.58 10.78 25.17
N GLU A 63 -9.93 10.76 26.33
CA GLU A 63 -10.37 9.98 27.49
C GLU A 63 -11.77 10.37 27.96
N ASP A 64 -12.07 11.66 28.05
CA ASP A 64 -13.36 12.19 28.53
C ASP A 64 -14.51 11.73 27.63
N MET A 65 -14.34 11.81 26.31
CA MET A 65 -15.33 11.31 25.36
C MET A 65 -15.62 9.82 25.59
N PHE A 66 -14.60 8.98 25.79
CA PHE A 66 -14.81 7.55 26.07
C PHE A 66 -15.46 7.29 27.43
N ARG A 67 -15.13 8.09 28.45
CA ARG A 67 -15.74 7.97 29.78
C ARG A 67 -17.20 8.40 29.77
N GLU A 68 -17.50 9.56 29.21
CA GLU A 68 -18.85 10.16 29.24
C GLU A 68 -19.79 9.49 28.24
N GLN A 69 -19.35 9.26 27.00
CA GLN A 69 -20.22 8.72 25.95
C GLN A 69 -20.33 7.20 26.00
N PHE A 70 -19.25 6.51 26.39
CA PHE A 70 -19.20 5.05 26.35
C PHE A 70 -19.03 4.39 27.72
N ASN A 71 -18.98 5.14 28.83
CA ASN A 71 -18.80 4.58 30.17
C ASN A 71 -17.63 3.57 30.22
N ILE A 72 -16.48 3.97 29.65
CA ILE A 72 -15.26 3.15 29.57
C ILE A 72 -14.18 3.78 30.45
N ASP A 73 -13.55 2.98 31.33
CA ASP A 73 -12.40 3.45 32.10
C ASP A 73 -11.16 3.46 31.22
N VAL A 74 -10.74 4.64 30.75
CA VAL A 74 -9.56 4.80 29.89
C VAL A 74 -8.36 5.29 30.66
N ARG A 75 -7.23 4.57 30.60
CA ARG A 75 -6.00 4.94 31.31
C ARG A 75 -4.86 5.12 30.30
N THR A 76 -4.54 6.37 29.97
CA THR A 76 -3.33 6.71 29.23
C THR A 76 -2.10 6.73 30.14
N ASN A 77 -0.91 6.67 29.54
CA ASN A 77 0.34 6.52 30.28
C ASN A 77 0.29 5.30 31.23
N CYS A 78 -0.40 4.24 30.80
CA CYS A 78 -0.58 3.01 31.55
C CYS A 78 -0.16 1.83 30.69
N GLU A 79 0.96 1.20 31.05
CA GLU A 79 1.56 0.10 30.31
C GLU A 79 1.16 -1.24 30.95
N ALA A 80 0.58 -2.13 30.15
CA ALA A 80 0.51 -3.54 30.55
C ALA A 80 1.91 -4.15 30.43
N ILE A 81 2.39 -4.73 31.53
CA ILE A 81 3.76 -5.28 31.61
C ILE A 81 3.81 -6.80 31.76
N GLU A 82 2.74 -7.42 32.26
CA GLU A 82 2.67 -8.86 32.49
C GLU A 82 1.23 -9.35 32.52
N ILE A 83 0.95 -10.49 31.88
CA ILE A 83 -0.34 -11.18 31.93
C ILE A 83 -0.13 -12.49 32.68
N LEU A 84 -1.04 -12.79 33.61
CA LEU A 84 -1.06 -14.01 34.42
C LEU A 84 -2.34 -14.80 34.08
N PRO A 85 -2.31 -15.69 33.07
CA PRO A 85 -3.51 -16.33 32.53
C PRO A 85 -4.25 -17.22 33.55
N GLU A 86 -3.52 -18.05 34.30
CA GLU A 86 -4.08 -18.98 35.31
C GLU A 86 -4.95 -18.26 36.36
N GLY A 87 -4.53 -17.08 36.78
CA GLY A 87 -5.25 -16.25 37.75
C GLY A 87 -6.18 -15.21 37.13
N LYS A 88 -6.28 -15.15 35.79
CA LYS A 88 -6.92 -14.09 35.01
C LYS A 88 -6.59 -12.68 35.51
N LYS A 89 -5.30 -12.41 35.67
CA LYS A 89 -4.76 -11.14 36.18
C LYS A 89 -3.82 -10.49 35.17
N ILE A 90 -3.72 -9.17 35.24
CA ILE A 90 -2.77 -8.38 34.47
C ILE A 90 -2.10 -7.35 35.38
N LYS A 91 -0.79 -7.14 35.20
CA LYS A 91 -0.05 -6.08 35.87
C LYS A 91 0.04 -4.85 34.97
N LEU A 92 -0.36 -3.71 35.52
CA LEU A 92 -0.38 -2.42 34.85
C LEU A 92 0.59 -1.48 35.57
N ARG A 93 1.47 -0.83 34.82
CA ARG A 93 2.40 0.17 35.31
C ARG A 93 1.93 1.56 34.88
N ASP A 94 1.79 2.46 35.83
CA ASP A 94 1.71 3.89 35.52
C ASP A 94 3.09 4.37 35.03
N VAL A 95 3.16 4.84 33.79
CA VAL A 95 4.42 5.23 33.14
C VAL A 95 5.02 6.49 33.77
N ARG A 96 4.20 7.33 34.42
CA ARG A 96 4.64 8.58 35.04
C ARG A 96 5.24 8.35 36.42
N THR A 97 4.61 7.47 37.21
CA THR A 97 4.99 7.22 38.63
C THR A 97 5.79 5.93 38.83
N GLY A 98 5.75 5.01 37.88
CA GLY A 98 6.36 3.67 37.99
C GLY A 98 5.56 2.70 38.87
N VAL A 99 4.46 3.13 39.49
CA VAL A 99 3.63 2.29 40.35
C VAL A 99 3.00 1.16 39.55
N VAL A 100 3.11 -0.07 40.06
CA VAL A 100 2.52 -1.26 39.46
C VAL A 100 1.29 -1.69 40.25
N THR A 101 0.18 -1.86 39.55
CA THR A 101 -1.07 -2.38 40.10
C THR A 101 -1.47 -3.68 39.40
N THR A 102 -2.29 -4.49 40.05
CA THR A 102 -2.83 -5.73 39.47
C THR A 102 -4.34 -5.56 39.26
N GLN A 103 -4.83 -5.96 38.09
CA GLN A 103 -6.26 -5.99 37.75
C GLN A 103 -6.67 -7.42 37.37
N THR A 104 -7.90 -7.80 37.71
CA THR A 104 -8.52 -9.05 37.23
C THR A 104 -9.31 -8.79 35.94
N TYR A 105 -9.50 -9.82 35.12
CA TYR A 105 -10.35 -9.76 33.93
C TYR A 105 -11.15 -11.04 33.76
N ASP A 106 -12.29 -10.96 33.09
CA ASP A 106 -12.99 -12.13 32.54
C ASP A 106 -12.57 -12.39 31.10
N LYS A 107 -12.38 -11.32 30.32
CA LYS A 107 -11.80 -11.34 28.97
C LYS A 107 -10.72 -10.27 28.80
N LEU A 108 -9.71 -10.57 28.00
CA LEU A 108 -8.61 -9.67 27.67
C LEU A 108 -8.52 -9.51 26.14
N VAL A 109 -8.30 -8.28 25.66
CA VAL A 109 -8.04 -8.00 24.23
C VAL A 109 -6.67 -7.37 24.06
N LEU A 110 -5.81 -8.02 23.29
CA LEU A 110 -4.48 -7.52 22.92
C LEU A 110 -4.55 -6.80 21.57
N SER A 111 -4.36 -5.48 21.59
CA SER A 111 -4.20 -4.64 20.40
C SER A 111 -2.95 -3.74 20.50
N PRO A 112 -1.76 -4.28 20.87
CA PRO A 112 -0.55 -3.46 21.06
C PRO A 112 0.05 -2.92 19.74
N GLY A 113 -0.47 -3.39 18.60
CA GLY A 113 0.00 -3.00 17.27
C GLY A 113 1.37 -3.58 16.94
N ALA A 114 2.15 -2.82 16.17
CA ALA A 114 3.48 -3.21 15.73
C ALA A 114 4.50 -2.12 16.07
N VAL A 115 5.75 -2.52 16.32
CA VAL A 115 6.89 -1.64 16.61
C VAL A 115 7.69 -1.36 15.34
N SER A 116 8.21 -0.14 15.19
CA SER A 116 9.09 0.21 14.08
C SER A 116 10.36 -0.64 14.09
N VAL A 117 10.75 -1.16 12.93
CA VAL A 117 11.98 -1.94 12.79
C VAL A 117 13.18 -1.01 12.96
N ARG A 118 14.02 -1.28 13.96
CA ARG A 118 15.26 -0.56 14.25
C ARG A 118 16.42 -1.55 14.33
N PRO A 119 17.13 -1.80 13.21
CA PRO A 119 18.28 -2.71 13.21
C PRO A 119 19.43 -2.11 14.05
N PRO A 120 20.29 -2.94 14.65
CA PRO A 120 21.42 -2.48 15.47
C PRO A 120 22.57 -1.97 14.57
N LEU A 121 22.33 -0.88 13.85
CA LEU A 121 23.32 -0.25 12.98
C LEU A 121 24.17 0.75 13.77
N PRO A 122 25.49 0.84 13.51
CA PRO A 122 26.34 1.86 14.11
C PRO A 122 25.76 3.26 13.92
N GLY A 123 25.73 4.05 15.00
CA GLY A 123 25.28 5.44 14.99
C GLY A 123 23.77 5.67 14.81
N ILE A 124 22.92 4.63 14.83
CA ILE A 124 21.46 4.79 14.65
C ILE A 124 20.78 5.67 15.72
N ASP A 125 21.44 5.88 16.86
CA ASP A 125 20.96 6.72 17.96
C ASP A 125 21.51 8.16 17.91
N LEU A 126 22.22 8.54 16.84
CA LEU A 126 22.66 9.92 16.64
C LEU A 126 21.46 10.88 16.54
N PRO A 127 21.57 12.11 17.10
CA PRO A 127 20.53 13.14 16.93
C PRO A 127 20.26 13.43 15.46
N GLY A 128 18.99 13.65 15.10
CA GLY A 128 18.54 13.87 13.73
C GLY A 128 18.00 12.62 13.03
N ILE A 129 18.03 11.46 13.68
CA ILE A 129 17.45 10.21 13.19
C ILE A 129 16.12 9.94 13.89
N PHE A 130 15.04 9.84 13.12
CA PHE A 130 13.68 9.66 13.62
C PHE A 130 13.00 8.47 12.96
N HIS A 131 11.89 8.04 13.58
CA HIS A 131 10.90 7.17 12.95
C HIS A 131 9.52 7.83 13.14
N VAL A 132 8.50 7.34 12.45
CA VAL A 132 7.16 7.92 12.50
C VAL A 132 6.16 6.85 12.92
N ARG A 133 5.62 6.96 14.14
CA ARG A 133 4.62 6.01 14.65
C ARG A 133 3.56 6.68 15.52
N THR A 134 3.93 7.68 16.30
CA THR A 134 3.09 8.31 17.33
C THR A 134 3.07 9.84 17.19
N VAL A 135 2.11 10.49 17.84
CA VAL A 135 2.05 11.97 17.90
C VAL A 135 3.34 12.58 18.51
N PRO A 136 3.90 12.05 19.62
CA PRO A 136 5.20 12.50 20.10
C PRO A 136 6.33 12.43 19.08
N ASP A 137 6.35 11.42 18.20
CA ASP A 137 7.41 11.27 17.19
C ASP A 137 7.36 12.41 16.16
N VAL A 138 6.19 12.73 15.63
CA VAL A 138 6.05 13.82 14.65
C VAL A 138 6.26 15.19 15.27
N ARG A 139 5.92 15.36 16.55
CA ARG A 139 6.26 16.57 17.29
C ARG A 139 7.77 16.75 17.38
N ALA A 140 8.50 15.70 17.75
CA ALA A 140 9.97 15.73 17.81
C ALA A 140 10.59 16.04 16.43
N ILE A 141 10.03 15.51 15.34
CA ILE A 141 10.45 15.80 13.98
C ILE A 141 10.21 17.28 13.63
N ASN A 142 9.00 17.80 13.88
CA ASN A 142 8.68 19.21 13.61
C ASN A 142 9.57 20.15 14.41
N GLU A 143 9.75 19.89 15.71
CA GLU A 143 10.66 20.67 16.55
C GLU A 143 12.11 20.63 16.04
N TRP A 144 12.58 19.48 15.53
CA TRP A 144 13.91 19.35 14.94
C TRP A 144 14.06 20.21 13.69
N ILE A 145 13.08 20.13 12.79
CA ILE A 145 13.04 20.92 11.54
C ILE A 145 13.02 22.42 11.85
N GLU A 146 12.22 22.86 12.83
CA GLU A 146 12.10 24.27 13.23
C GLU A 146 13.36 24.79 13.93
N LYS A 147 13.96 24.01 14.85
CA LYS A 147 15.21 24.37 15.52
C LYS A 147 16.39 24.46 14.54
N GLY A 148 16.46 23.53 13.59
CA GLY A 148 17.50 23.51 12.56
C GLY A 148 17.33 24.60 11.50
N ASN A 149 16.15 25.22 11.40
CA ASN A 149 15.87 26.19 10.35
C ASN A 149 14.93 27.32 10.81
N PRO A 150 15.47 28.45 11.32
CA PRO A 150 14.70 29.61 11.77
C PRO A 150 13.80 30.25 10.70
N PHE A 151 13.95 29.86 9.43
CA PHE A 151 13.22 30.42 8.29
C PHE A 151 12.05 29.55 7.83
N LEU A 152 12.04 28.24 8.17
CA LEU A 152 10.86 27.38 7.95
C LEU A 152 9.77 27.63 9.00
N ALA A 153 10.15 28.13 10.18
CA ALA A 153 9.22 28.66 11.16
C ALA A 153 8.63 30.00 10.67
N GLY A 154 7.47 29.95 9.99
CA GLY A 154 6.67 31.15 9.66
C GLY A 154 6.52 31.52 8.18
N MET A 155 7.01 30.70 7.24
CA MET A 155 7.00 31.02 5.81
C MET A 155 5.70 30.72 5.04
N HIS A 156 4.60 30.33 5.70
CA HIS A 156 3.30 30.23 5.02
C HIS A 156 2.75 31.60 4.53
N ARG A 157 3.43 32.73 4.80
CA ARG A 157 2.94 34.10 4.55
C ARG A 157 4.00 35.14 4.10
N TYR A 158 5.13 34.77 3.52
CA TYR A 158 6.15 35.77 3.12
C TYR A 158 6.23 35.97 1.60
N SER A 159 5.93 37.19 1.13
CA SER A 159 5.94 37.61 -0.30
C SER A 159 7.14 38.50 -0.66
N GLY A 160 8.24 38.42 0.09
CA GLY A 160 9.43 39.28 -0.09
C GLY A 160 10.67 38.55 -0.64
N PHE A 161 11.65 39.34 -1.07
CA PHE A 161 12.94 38.99 -1.70
C PHE A 161 13.53 37.64 -1.22
N GLN A 162 13.67 36.69 -2.16
CA GLN A 162 14.23 35.36 -1.92
C GLN A 162 15.77 35.43 -1.95
N THR A 163 16.42 35.33 -0.81
CA THR A 163 17.86 35.04 -0.76
C THR A 163 18.09 33.56 -1.10
N LEU A 164 18.96 33.28 -2.08
CA LEU A 164 19.35 31.92 -2.46
C LEU A 164 19.94 31.19 -1.23
N ARG A 165 19.24 30.17 -0.72
CA ARG A 165 19.75 29.31 0.36
C ARG A 165 20.32 27.99 -0.17
N PRO A 166 21.35 27.43 0.50
CA PRO A 166 21.81 26.08 0.23
C PRO A 166 20.70 25.06 0.53
N ARG A 167 20.60 24.02 -0.30
CA ARG A 167 19.59 22.98 -0.14
C ARG A 167 19.89 22.12 1.10
N THR A 168 18.90 22.00 1.97
CA THR A 168 18.91 21.10 3.11
C THR A 168 18.58 19.68 2.65
N HIS A 169 19.29 18.68 3.17
CA HIS A 169 19.17 17.30 2.70
C HIS A 169 18.42 16.43 3.70
N ALA A 170 17.47 15.63 3.22
CA ALA A 170 16.81 14.61 4.02
C ALA A 170 17.05 13.23 3.42
N VAL A 171 17.31 12.24 4.28
CA VAL A 171 17.42 10.84 3.86
C VAL A 171 16.27 10.04 4.45
N VAL A 172 15.54 9.34 3.60
CA VAL A 172 14.51 8.38 4.02
C VAL A 172 15.04 6.98 3.79
N VAL A 173 15.07 6.16 4.82
CA VAL A 173 15.53 4.77 4.75
C VAL A 173 14.32 3.84 4.70
N GLY A 174 14.07 3.26 3.54
CA GLY A 174 12.91 2.40 3.25
C GLY A 174 11.96 3.03 2.23
N GLY A 175 11.67 2.30 1.16
CA GLY A 175 10.79 2.68 0.05
C GLY A 175 9.36 2.13 0.18
N GLY A 176 8.91 1.82 1.39
CA GLY A 176 7.51 1.46 1.70
C GLY A 176 6.60 2.69 1.83
N PHE A 177 5.32 2.48 2.12
CA PHE A 177 4.30 3.54 2.25
C PHE A 177 4.75 4.74 3.07
N ILE A 178 5.09 4.52 4.35
CA ILE A 178 5.49 5.56 5.30
C ILE A 178 6.72 6.32 4.76
N GLY A 179 7.66 5.60 4.13
CA GLY A 179 8.84 6.21 3.55
C GLY A 179 8.50 7.14 2.38
N LEU A 180 7.61 6.71 1.49
CA LEU A 180 7.19 7.53 0.35
C LEU A 180 6.34 8.74 0.79
N GLU A 181 5.42 8.56 1.74
CA GLU A 181 4.64 9.67 2.32
C GLU A 181 5.56 10.69 2.99
N MET A 182 6.53 10.24 3.79
CA MET A 182 7.50 11.13 4.41
C MET A 182 8.39 11.83 3.37
N ALA A 183 8.78 11.13 2.30
CA ALA A 183 9.56 11.73 1.22
C ALA A 183 8.79 12.87 0.53
N GLU A 184 7.52 12.67 0.19
CA GLU A 184 6.67 13.73 -0.38
C GLU A 184 6.55 14.92 0.58
N ASN A 185 6.21 14.65 1.85
CA ASN A 185 6.02 15.71 2.85
C ASN A 185 7.31 16.49 3.15
N LEU A 186 8.47 15.84 3.10
CA LEU A 186 9.78 16.51 3.23
C LEU A 186 10.13 17.34 1.98
N VAL A 187 9.79 16.86 0.77
CA VAL A 187 9.92 17.68 -0.45
C VAL A 187 9.05 18.93 -0.35
N GLN A 188 7.80 18.81 0.14
CA GLN A 188 6.92 19.96 0.36
C GLN A 188 7.48 20.96 1.40
N ARG A 189 8.24 20.49 2.39
CA ARG A 189 8.99 21.32 3.34
C ARG A 189 10.28 21.92 2.76
N GLY A 190 10.60 21.66 1.50
CA GLY A 190 11.73 22.24 0.77
C GLY A 190 13.04 21.46 0.87
N PHE A 191 13.03 20.23 1.41
CA PHE A 191 14.22 19.38 1.47
C PHE A 191 14.53 18.76 0.11
N GLU A 192 15.82 18.58 -0.17
CA GLU A 192 16.27 17.65 -1.19
C GLU A 192 16.29 16.23 -0.59
N VAL A 193 15.40 15.36 -1.09
CA VAL A 193 15.17 14.04 -0.48
C VAL A 193 15.87 12.93 -1.25
N THR A 194 16.59 12.09 -0.53
CA THR A 194 17.10 10.81 -1.04
C THR A 194 16.43 9.64 -0.32
N ILE A 195 15.83 8.72 -1.08
CA ILE A 195 15.31 7.45 -0.56
C ILE A 195 16.36 6.37 -0.77
N ILE A 196 16.72 5.68 0.30
CA ILE A 196 17.60 4.51 0.28
C ILE A 196 16.75 3.27 0.55
N GLU A 197 16.78 2.29 -0.36
CA GLU A 197 16.05 1.03 -0.25
C GLU A 197 16.97 -0.13 -0.57
N MET A 198 16.94 -1.15 0.29
CA MET A 198 17.79 -2.32 0.18
C MET A 198 17.42 -3.20 -1.01
N ILE A 199 16.12 -3.28 -1.35
CA ILE A 199 15.67 -4.01 -2.53
C ILE A 199 15.70 -3.13 -3.77
N ASP A 200 15.54 -3.75 -4.95
CA ASP A 200 15.69 -3.06 -6.23
C ASP A 200 14.45 -2.24 -6.65
N GLN A 201 13.44 -2.05 -5.80
CA GLN A 201 12.21 -1.31 -6.11
C GLN A 201 11.59 -0.62 -4.88
N VAL A 202 10.79 0.42 -5.12
CA VAL A 202 9.86 0.96 -4.10
C VAL A 202 8.56 0.15 -4.05
N LEU A 203 7.75 0.37 -3.00
CA LEU A 203 6.47 -0.30 -2.76
C LEU A 203 6.53 -1.81 -3.04
N PRO A 204 7.22 -2.59 -2.19
CA PRO A 204 7.41 -4.03 -2.40
C PRO A 204 6.15 -4.84 -2.79
N PRO A 205 4.93 -4.50 -2.33
CA PRO A 205 3.71 -5.19 -2.74
C PRO A 205 3.39 -5.10 -4.24
N LEU A 206 3.79 -4.03 -4.94
CA LEU A 206 3.58 -3.89 -6.38
C LEU A 206 4.50 -4.80 -7.19
N ASP A 207 4.02 -5.24 -8.35
CA ASP A 207 4.90 -5.88 -9.32
C ASP A 207 5.90 -4.88 -9.91
N LYS A 208 7.06 -5.40 -10.33
CA LYS A 208 8.26 -4.60 -10.61
C LYS A 208 8.00 -3.54 -11.67
N GLU A 209 7.27 -3.88 -12.73
CA GLU A 209 6.91 -3.00 -13.82
C GLU A 209 6.03 -1.82 -13.37
N ASN A 210 5.14 -2.01 -12.39
CA ASN A 210 4.31 -0.95 -11.83
C ASN A 210 5.10 -0.11 -10.83
N ALA A 211 6.00 -0.71 -10.05
CA ALA A 211 6.89 0.02 -9.17
C ALA A 211 7.79 1.01 -9.94
N ARG A 212 8.25 0.66 -11.15
CA ARG A 212 9.04 1.59 -11.98
C ARG A 212 8.30 2.84 -12.42
N ILE A 213 6.98 2.75 -12.59
CA ILE A 213 6.13 3.93 -12.87
C ILE A 213 6.20 4.90 -11.69
N VAL A 214 6.07 4.37 -10.47
CA VAL A 214 6.18 5.15 -9.23
C VAL A 214 7.58 5.76 -9.10
N GLU A 215 8.64 4.97 -9.34
CA GLU A 215 10.02 5.47 -9.29
C GLU A 215 10.28 6.60 -10.28
N SER A 216 9.77 6.49 -11.51
CA SER A 216 9.86 7.57 -12.49
C SER A 216 9.13 8.82 -12.01
N GLN A 217 7.98 8.67 -11.36
CA GLN A 217 7.25 9.80 -10.80
C GLN A 217 7.99 10.47 -9.64
N LEU A 218 8.59 9.69 -8.73
CA LEU A 218 9.43 10.18 -7.64
C LEU A 218 10.61 11.00 -8.19
N LYS A 219 11.35 10.44 -9.16
CA LYS A 219 12.50 11.10 -9.81
C LYS A 219 12.13 12.43 -10.47
N ARG A 220 10.96 12.50 -11.13
CA ARG A 220 10.48 13.74 -11.77
C ARG A 220 10.15 14.84 -10.76
N ASN A 221 9.76 14.47 -9.54
CA ASN A 221 9.52 15.41 -8.46
C ASN A 221 10.78 15.69 -7.62
N GLY A 222 11.96 15.42 -8.18
CA GLY A 222 13.24 15.77 -7.55
C GLY A 222 13.73 14.80 -6.48
N VAL A 223 13.04 13.68 -6.26
CA VAL A 223 13.46 12.67 -5.29
C VAL A 223 14.59 11.80 -5.88
N LYS A 224 15.70 11.68 -5.16
CA LYS A 224 16.80 10.79 -5.50
C LYS A 224 16.51 9.38 -4.98
N LEU A 225 16.76 8.35 -5.79
CA LEU A 225 16.56 6.95 -5.40
C LEU A 225 17.89 6.19 -5.40
N ALA A 226 18.23 5.59 -4.27
CA ALA A 226 19.31 4.63 -4.10
C ALA A 226 18.69 3.26 -3.79
N LEU A 227 18.35 2.51 -4.85
CA LEU A 227 17.72 1.19 -4.76
C LEU A 227 18.77 0.08 -4.86
N GLY A 228 18.47 -1.08 -4.28
CA GLY A 228 19.37 -2.24 -4.27
C GLY A 228 20.58 -2.07 -3.35
N ASP A 229 20.54 -1.10 -2.44
CA ASP A 229 21.66 -0.74 -1.58
C ASP A 229 21.17 -0.40 -0.18
N GLY A 230 21.49 -1.26 0.79
CA GLY A 230 21.01 -1.10 2.17
C GLY A 230 21.91 -0.17 2.97
N VAL A 231 21.37 0.47 4.01
CA VAL A 231 22.16 1.25 4.97
C VAL A 231 23.06 0.32 5.80
N SER A 232 24.32 0.73 6.00
CA SER A 232 25.32 0.06 6.82
C SER A 232 25.55 0.76 8.16
N GLY A 233 25.31 2.07 8.24
CA GLY A 233 25.46 2.85 9.47
C GLY A 233 25.20 4.34 9.28
N PHE A 234 25.35 5.08 10.38
CA PHE A 234 25.19 6.52 10.45
C PHE A 234 26.41 7.13 11.13
N ASN A 235 26.97 8.19 10.54
CA ASN A 235 28.19 8.83 11.01
C ASN A 235 27.99 10.34 11.14
N LYS A 236 28.90 11.00 11.85
CA LYS A 236 29.10 12.46 11.72
C LYS A 236 30.24 12.72 10.76
N SER A 237 30.04 13.57 9.76
CA SER A 237 31.11 14.05 8.89
C SER A 237 32.08 14.97 9.65
N GLU A 238 33.19 15.33 9.01
CA GLU A 238 34.24 16.18 9.61
C GLU A 238 33.72 17.57 10.05
N ASN A 239 32.69 18.09 9.38
CA ASN A 239 32.01 19.34 9.74
C ASN A 239 30.85 19.15 10.74
N GLY A 240 30.66 17.93 11.28
CA GLY A 240 29.66 17.59 12.28
C GLY A 240 28.26 17.28 11.75
N ALA A 241 28.04 17.31 10.43
CA ALA A 241 26.76 16.96 9.81
C ALA A 241 26.50 15.45 9.86
N LEU A 242 25.22 15.05 9.82
CA LEU A 242 24.84 13.65 9.82
C LEU A 242 25.04 13.05 8.41
N GLU A 243 25.58 11.85 8.33
CA GLU A 243 25.85 11.13 7.09
C GLU A 243 25.30 9.71 7.18
N VAL A 244 24.57 9.28 6.16
CA VAL A 244 24.08 7.90 6.02
C VAL A 244 25.02 7.15 5.10
N GLU A 245 25.58 6.04 5.59
CA GLU A 245 26.45 5.16 4.82
C GLU A 245 25.69 3.91 4.36
N THR A 246 25.95 3.50 3.14
CA THR A 246 25.35 2.30 2.52
C THR A 246 26.34 1.14 2.48
N LYS A 247 25.83 -0.07 2.23
CA LYS A 247 26.65 -1.29 2.10
C LYS A 247 27.61 -1.20 0.92
N SER A 248 27.29 -0.45 -0.14
CA SER A 248 28.22 -0.20 -1.24
C SER A 248 29.31 0.83 -0.91
N GLY A 249 29.32 1.41 0.29
CA GLY A 249 30.25 2.48 0.70
C GLY A 249 29.88 3.88 0.22
N LYS A 250 28.70 4.07 -0.41
CA LYS A 250 28.21 5.41 -0.74
C LYS A 250 27.74 6.12 0.52
N LYS A 251 27.93 7.43 0.53
CA LYS A 251 27.65 8.32 1.64
C LYS A 251 26.66 9.39 1.21
N TYR A 252 25.66 9.63 2.04
CA TYR A 252 24.57 10.57 1.78
C TYR A 252 24.49 11.57 2.93
N PRO A 253 24.80 12.86 2.71
CA PRO A 253 24.63 13.88 3.73
C PRO A 253 23.15 14.05 4.08
N ALA A 254 22.87 14.25 5.36
CA ALA A 254 21.53 14.42 5.87
C ALA A 254 21.52 15.44 7.04
N GLU A 255 20.48 16.25 7.10
CA GLU A 255 20.15 17.05 8.29
C GLU A 255 19.05 16.38 9.11
N ILE A 256 18.26 15.54 8.44
CA ILE A 256 17.24 14.70 9.04
C ILE A 256 17.22 13.34 8.33
N VAL A 257 17.12 12.28 9.12
CA VAL A 257 16.96 10.91 8.64
C VAL A 257 15.65 10.36 9.16
N ILE A 258 14.86 9.77 8.26
CA ILE A 258 13.61 9.08 8.60
C ILE A 258 13.79 7.58 8.37
N LEU A 259 13.68 6.79 9.43
CA LEU A 259 13.67 5.33 9.39
C LEU A 259 12.25 4.83 9.10
N ALA A 260 12.05 4.28 7.91
CA ALA A 260 10.81 3.71 7.41
C ALA A 260 11.00 2.25 6.97
N LEU A 261 11.71 1.46 7.79
CA LEU A 261 12.14 0.08 7.52
C LEU A 261 11.05 -0.99 7.71
N GLY A 262 9.78 -0.58 7.80
CA GLY A 262 8.66 -1.44 8.16
C GLY A 262 8.48 -1.62 9.67
N VAL A 263 7.55 -2.50 10.02
CA VAL A 263 7.13 -2.74 11.41
C VAL A 263 7.13 -4.23 11.73
N ARG A 264 7.31 -4.58 13.00
CA ARG A 264 7.20 -5.95 13.53
C ARG A 264 6.06 -6.02 14.56
N PRO A 265 5.23 -7.07 14.56
CA PRO A 265 4.23 -7.29 15.60
C PRO A 265 4.80 -7.14 17.02
N ASP A 266 4.09 -6.42 17.90
CA ASP A 266 4.43 -6.39 19.32
C ASP A 266 3.84 -7.61 20.03
N THR A 267 4.65 -8.68 20.09
CA THR A 267 4.28 -9.95 20.71
C THR A 267 4.83 -10.11 22.12
N THR A 268 5.38 -9.05 22.72
CA THR A 268 6.09 -9.12 24.00
C THR A 268 5.18 -9.68 25.10
N LEU A 269 4.01 -9.08 25.29
CA LEU A 269 3.02 -9.53 26.28
C LEU A 269 2.48 -10.92 26.00
N ALA A 270 2.21 -11.24 24.73
CA ALA A 270 1.69 -12.54 24.33
C ALA A 270 2.70 -13.67 24.65
N LYS A 271 3.99 -13.44 24.41
CA LYS A 271 5.07 -14.38 24.75
C LYS A 271 5.21 -14.58 26.25
N ILE A 272 5.18 -13.50 27.03
CA ILE A 272 5.22 -13.57 28.50
C ILE A 272 4.04 -14.39 29.03
N ALA A 273 2.86 -14.23 28.41
CA ALA A 273 1.64 -14.95 28.74
C ALA A 273 1.60 -16.41 28.25
N GLY A 274 2.64 -16.88 27.53
CA GLY A 274 2.66 -18.23 26.97
C GLY A 274 1.68 -18.46 25.81
N LEU A 275 1.24 -17.40 25.12
CA LEU A 275 0.35 -17.51 23.96
C LEU A 275 1.10 -17.98 22.72
N GLU A 276 0.40 -18.69 21.83
CA GLU A 276 0.98 -19.14 20.57
C GLU A 276 1.37 -17.95 19.67
N ILE A 277 2.62 -17.96 19.22
CA ILE A 277 3.14 -17.02 18.23
C ILE A 277 3.34 -17.77 16.92
N GLY A 278 2.78 -17.21 15.85
CA GLY A 278 2.91 -17.78 14.53
C GLY A 278 4.33 -17.69 13.96
N GLN A 279 4.56 -18.42 12.87
CA GLN A 279 5.87 -18.52 12.23
C GLN A 279 6.36 -17.20 11.63
N ARG A 280 5.47 -16.24 11.34
CA ARG A 280 5.83 -14.90 10.88
C ARG A 280 6.07 -13.92 12.04
N GLY A 281 5.87 -14.36 13.28
CA GLY A 281 6.17 -13.62 14.50
C GLY A 281 5.00 -12.81 15.07
N GLY A 282 3.78 -12.95 14.55
CA GLY A 282 2.57 -12.34 15.13
C GLY A 282 1.82 -13.28 16.06
N ILE A 283 0.91 -12.75 16.88
CA ILE A 283 0.05 -13.55 17.76
C ILE A 283 -0.86 -14.42 16.89
N ARG A 284 -0.87 -15.74 17.12
CA ARG A 284 -1.78 -16.65 16.42
C ARG A 284 -3.20 -16.46 16.94
N VAL A 285 -4.14 -16.29 16.02
CA VAL A 285 -5.56 -16.25 16.32
C VAL A 285 -6.35 -17.13 15.35
N ASN A 286 -7.52 -17.60 15.80
CA ASN A 286 -8.51 -18.20 14.91
C ASN A 286 -9.37 -17.13 14.21
N GLU A 287 -10.34 -17.55 13.40
CA GLU A 287 -11.28 -16.69 12.69
C GLU A 287 -12.15 -15.80 13.61
N HIS A 288 -12.28 -16.15 14.89
CA HIS A 288 -12.99 -15.37 15.90
C HIS A 288 -12.07 -14.38 16.65
N MET A 289 -10.82 -14.23 16.21
CA MET A 289 -9.79 -13.39 16.86
C MET A 289 -9.37 -13.88 18.25
N ILE A 290 -9.67 -15.14 18.57
CA ILE A 290 -9.32 -15.78 19.85
C ILE A 290 -7.91 -16.38 19.73
N THR A 291 -7.08 -16.19 20.77
CA THR A 291 -5.72 -16.74 20.84
C THR A 291 -5.73 -18.22 21.27
N SER A 292 -4.57 -18.81 21.57
CA SER A 292 -4.49 -20.14 22.18
C SER A 292 -5.14 -20.22 23.58
N ASN A 293 -5.44 -19.08 24.20
CA ASN A 293 -6.25 -19.00 25.42
C ASN A 293 -7.66 -18.45 25.08
N PRO A 294 -8.76 -19.15 25.45
CA PRO A 294 -10.13 -18.78 25.09
C PRO A 294 -10.64 -17.49 25.76
N ASP A 295 -9.94 -17.00 26.79
CA ASP A 295 -10.25 -15.76 27.48
C ASP A 295 -9.43 -14.56 26.99
N ILE A 296 -8.52 -14.78 26.04
CA ILE A 296 -7.66 -13.75 25.47
C ILE A 296 -7.86 -13.69 23.96
N LEU A 297 -8.27 -12.52 23.47
CA LEU A 297 -8.38 -12.19 22.05
C LEU A 297 -7.23 -11.29 21.64
N ALA A 298 -6.88 -11.27 20.37
CA ALA A 298 -5.89 -10.35 19.82
C ALA A 298 -6.33 -9.82 18.46
N VAL A 299 -6.00 -8.56 18.17
CA VAL A 299 -6.41 -7.85 16.94
C VAL A 299 -5.32 -6.87 16.48
N GLY A 300 -5.46 -6.38 15.24
CA GLY A 300 -4.60 -5.36 14.65
C GLY A 300 -3.24 -5.87 14.22
N ASP A 301 -2.28 -4.97 14.12
CA ASP A 301 -0.95 -5.26 13.53
C ASP A 301 -0.12 -6.27 14.34
N ALA A 302 -0.58 -6.65 15.53
CA ALA A 302 0.05 -7.65 16.38
C ALA A 302 -0.26 -9.09 15.96
N VAL A 303 -1.33 -9.34 15.20
CA VAL A 303 -1.78 -10.70 14.86
C VAL A 303 -1.29 -11.18 13.50
N GLU A 304 -1.14 -12.50 13.38
CA GLU A 304 -1.08 -13.16 12.07
C GLU A 304 -2.49 -13.52 11.60
N VAL A 305 -2.80 -13.20 10.34
CA VAL A 305 -4.07 -13.52 9.70
C VAL A 305 -3.84 -14.22 8.38
N LYS A 306 -4.84 -14.95 7.89
CA LYS A 306 -4.76 -15.54 6.56
C LYS A 306 -4.91 -14.46 5.49
N ASP A 307 -4.05 -14.51 4.49
CA ASP A 307 -4.24 -13.81 3.24
C ASP A 307 -5.48 -14.36 2.53
N PHE A 308 -6.37 -13.48 2.09
CA PHE A 308 -7.66 -13.88 1.53
C PHE A 308 -7.54 -14.69 0.24
N VAL A 309 -6.51 -14.41 -0.57
CA VAL A 309 -6.36 -14.99 -1.91
C VAL A 309 -5.58 -16.30 -1.84
N THR A 310 -4.46 -16.30 -1.12
CA THR A 310 -3.51 -17.40 -1.07
C THR A 310 -3.75 -18.36 0.09
N GLY A 311 -4.48 -17.95 1.13
CA GLY A 311 -4.71 -18.73 2.35
C GLY A 311 -3.50 -18.81 3.28
N GLU A 312 -2.35 -18.28 2.86
CA GLU A 312 -1.12 -18.25 3.64
C GLU A 312 -1.25 -17.36 4.87
N TRP A 313 -0.57 -17.72 5.96
CA TRP A 313 -0.42 -16.83 7.09
C TRP A 313 0.38 -15.58 6.68
N SER A 314 -0.07 -14.41 7.10
CA SER A 314 0.51 -13.13 6.69
C SER A 314 0.46 -12.10 7.81
N LEU A 315 1.35 -11.12 7.72
CA LEU A 315 1.37 -9.91 8.55
C LEU A 315 1.00 -8.73 7.67
N ILE A 316 -0.18 -8.17 7.91
CA ILE A 316 -0.70 -7.04 7.13
C ILE A 316 -1.14 -5.96 8.10
N ALA A 317 -0.23 -5.01 8.33
CA ALA A 317 -0.41 -3.89 9.26
C ALA A 317 -1.16 -2.74 8.57
N LEU A 318 -2.50 -2.77 8.65
CA LEU A 318 -3.38 -1.79 8.02
C LEU A 318 -4.54 -1.44 8.95
N ALA A 319 -4.89 -0.15 9.00
CA ALA A 319 -5.91 0.37 9.91
C ALA A 319 -7.31 -0.21 9.66
N GLY A 320 -7.68 -0.43 8.39
CA GLY A 320 -8.98 -1.02 8.02
C GLY A 320 -9.20 -2.42 8.61
N PRO A 321 -8.30 -3.39 8.36
CA PRO A 321 -8.25 -4.66 9.06
C PRO A 321 -8.31 -4.54 10.59
N ALA A 322 -7.46 -3.71 11.21
CA ALA A 322 -7.42 -3.56 12.66
C ALA A 322 -8.78 -3.12 13.26
N ASN A 323 -9.43 -2.12 12.65
CA ASN A 323 -10.75 -1.65 13.09
C ASN A 323 -11.83 -2.74 12.96
N ARG A 324 -11.85 -3.48 11.84
CA ARG A 324 -12.82 -4.57 11.61
C ARG A 324 -12.60 -5.74 12.56
N GLN A 325 -11.34 -6.10 12.83
CA GLN A 325 -10.98 -7.14 13.79
C GLN A 325 -11.39 -6.74 15.20
N GLY A 326 -11.14 -5.49 15.63
CA GLY A 326 -11.59 -4.98 16.92
C GLY A 326 -13.12 -5.08 17.10
N ARG A 327 -13.88 -4.74 16.05
CA ARG A 327 -15.34 -4.92 16.04
C ARG A 327 -15.75 -6.39 16.21
N ILE A 328 -15.07 -7.32 15.53
CA ILE A 328 -15.34 -8.76 15.63
C ILE A 328 -15.04 -9.26 17.04
N ALA A 329 -13.90 -8.88 17.63
CA ALA A 329 -13.55 -9.27 18.99
C ALA A 329 -14.63 -8.84 20.01
N ALA A 330 -15.18 -7.63 19.87
CA ALA A 330 -16.29 -7.18 20.70
C ALA A 330 -17.58 -8.00 20.49
N ASP A 331 -17.93 -8.34 19.23
CA ASP A 331 -19.07 -9.20 18.92
C ASP A 331 -18.90 -10.61 19.56
N VAL A 332 -17.70 -11.19 19.48
CA VAL A 332 -17.37 -12.50 20.04
C VAL A 332 -17.44 -12.50 21.57
N ILE A 333 -16.91 -11.45 22.23
CA ILE A 333 -17.02 -11.27 23.68
C ILE A 333 -18.49 -11.18 24.12
N ALA A 334 -19.34 -10.53 23.31
CA ALA A 334 -20.78 -10.44 23.55
C ALA A 334 -21.57 -11.71 23.17
N GLY A 335 -20.88 -12.83 22.87
CA GLY A 335 -21.50 -14.12 22.55
C GLY A 335 -22.08 -14.24 21.14
N ARG A 336 -21.71 -13.34 20.21
CA ARG A 336 -22.16 -13.41 18.81
C ARG A 336 -21.20 -14.24 17.97
N ASN A 337 -21.74 -14.98 17.01
CA ASN A 337 -20.96 -15.74 16.04
C ASN A 337 -20.42 -14.83 14.92
N SER A 338 -19.28 -14.19 15.15
CA SER A 338 -18.64 -13.27 14.20
C SER A 338 -17.25 -13.77 13.79
N THR A 339 -16.95 -13.75 12.49
CA THR A 339 -15.72 -14.32 11.92
C THR A 339 -15.00 -13.34 11.00
N TYR A 340 -13.67 -13.32 11.06
CA TYR A 340 -12.81 -12.59 10.16
C TYR A 340 -12.50 -13.41 8.90
N ARG A 341 -12.72 -12.81 7.72
CA ARG A 341 -12.58 -13.49 6.43
C ARG A 341 -11.15 -13.51 5.89
N GLY A 342 -10.17 -13.12 6.70
CA GLY A 342 -8.80 -12.87 6.23
C GLY A 342 -8.62 -11.47 5.64
N THR A 343 -7.43 -11.20 5.13
CA THR A 343 -7.02 -9.87 4.66
C THR A 343 -6.54 -9.94 3.21
N GLN A 344 -7.06 -9.07 2.34
CA GLN A 344 -6.66 -8.96 0.92
C GLN A 344 -5.47 -8.02 0.70
N GLY A 345 -5.08 -7.23 1.72
CA GLY A 345 -4.00 -6.24 1.58
C GLY A 345 -4.36 -5.02 0.74
N THR A 346 -5.64 -4.73 0.56
CA THR A 346 -6.12 -3.55 -0.18
C THR A 346 -5.53 -2.26 0.40
N SER A 347 -4.79 -1.53 -0.43
CA SER A 347 -4.04 -0.35 -0.01
C SER A 347 -3.98 0.70 -1.10
N ILE A 348 -3.76 1.95 -0.70
CA ILE A 348 -3.57 3.10 -1.59
C ILE A 348 -2.56 4.07 -0.96
N VAL A 349 -1.78 4.75 -1.78
CA VAL A 349 -0.91 5.86 -1.40
C VAL A 349 -1.02 6.98 -2.43
N GLY A 350 -1.11 8.22 -1.96
CA GLY A 350 -0.99 9.42 -2.78
C GLY A 350 0.47 9.86 -2.87
N LEU A 351 0.95 10.17 -4.07
CA LEU A 351 2.31 10.63 -4.33
C LEU A 351 2.30 11.66 -5.45
N PHE A 352 2.66 12.90 -5.15
CA PHE A 352 2.82 14.02 -6.08
C PHE A 352 1.63 14.16 -7.04
N GLY A 353 0.41 14.12 -6.49
CA GLY A 353 -0.84 14.23 -7.25
C GLY A 353 -1.25 12.97 -8.04
N SER A 354 -0.53 11.86 -7.90
CA SER A 354 -0.98 10.55 -8.39
C SER A 354 -1.41 9.63 -7.26
N GLU A 355 -2.26 8.69 -7.59
CA GLU A 355 -2.77 7.62 -6.75
C GLU A 355 -2.12 6.31 -7.19
N VAL A 356 -1.64 5.53 -6.22
CA VAL A 356 -1.07 4.20 -6.42
C VAL A 356 -1.80 3.24 -5.49
N ALA A 357 -2.54 2.27 -6.04
CA ALA A 357 -3.36 1.37 -5.26
C ALA A 357 -3.32 -0.08 -5.75
N TRP A 358 -3.62 -1.01 -4.84
CA TRP A 358 -3.69 -2.44 -5.15
C TRP A 358 -4.59 -3.20 -4.19
N THR A 359 -4.91 -4.43 -4.57
CA THR A 359 -5.65 -5.40 -3.74
C THR A 359 -5.32 -6.82 -4.18
N GLY A 360 -5.35 -7.78 -3.24
CA GLY A 360 -5.12 -9.20 -3.53
C GLY A 360 -3.65 -9.53 -3.79
N ALA A 361 -3.44 -10.63 -4.52
CA ALA A 361 -2.10 -11.15 -4.80
C ALA A 361 -1.39 -10.38 -5.92
N SER A 362 -0.08 -10.18 -5.76
CA SER A 362 0.81 -9.78 -6.84
C SER A 362 1.36 -10.98 -7.59
N GLU A 363 1.81 -10.79 -8.83
CA GLU A 363 2.42 -11.85 -9.62
C GLU A 363 3.65 -12.43 -8.91
N LYS A 364 4.51 -11.56 -8.34
CA LYS A 364 5.65 -11.99 -7.52
C LYS A 364 5.25 -12.92 -6.39
N SER A 365 4.11 -12.66 -5.75
CA SER A 365 3.62 -13.48 -4.63
C SER A 365 3.12 -14.84 -5.11
N LEU A 366 2.42 -14.90 -6.25
CA LEU A 366 1.95 -16.16 -6.85
C LEU A 366 3.13 -17.03 -7.32
N VAL A 367 4.11 -16.43 -8.00
CA VAL A 367 5.34 -17.11 -8.45
C VAL A 367 6.12 -17.68 -7.27
N ARG A 368 6.29 -16.91 -6.19
CA ARG A 368 6.98 -17.39 -4.98
C ARG A 368 6.28 -18.60 -4.36
N LEU A 369 4.96 -18.70 -4.48
CA LEU A 369 4.17 -19.82 -3.99
C LEU A 369 4.10 -21.00 -4.98
N GLY A 370 4.75 -20.91 -6.14
CA GLY A 370 4.70 -21.92 -7.18
C GLY A 370 3.34 -22.04 -7.88
N ASN A 371 2.46 -21.04 -7.71
CA ASN A 371 1.17 -21.04 -8.39
C ASN A 371 1.37 -20.66 -9.86
N THR A 372 0.98 -21.56 -10.77
CA THR A 372 1.08 -21.37 -12.23
C THR A 372 -0.30 -21.26 -12.90
N ASP A 373 -1.38 -21.43 -12.14
CA ASP A 373 -2.77 -21.29 -12.59
C ASP A 373 -3.22 -19.84 -12.46
N TYR A 374 -2.55 -18.95 -13.17
CA TYR A 374 -2.98 -17.57 -13.32
C TYR A 374 -2.60 -17.03 -14.70
N GLU A 375 -3.27 -15.95 -15.07
CA GLU A 375 -2.94 -15.07 -16.19
C GLU A 375 -3.07 -13.62 -15.71
N LYS A 376 -2.42 -12.71 -16.43
CA LYS A 376 -2.43 -11.27 -16.16
C LYS A 376 -2.72 -10.48 -17.42
N ILE A 377 -3.36 -9.33 -17.27
CA ILE A 377 -3.56 -8.36 -18.34
C ILE A 377 -3.18 -6.95 -17.90
N TYR A 378 -2.78 -6.14 -18.87
CA TYR A 378 -2.47 -4.72 -18.68
C TYR A 378 -3.44 -3.87 -19.51
N LEU A 379 -3.99 -2.82 -18.90
CA LEU A 379 -4.97 -1.93 -19.50
C LEU A 379 -4.58 -0.47 -19.21
N TYR A 380 -4.91 0.42 -20.15
CA TYR A 380 -4.65 1.86 -20.03
C TYR A 380 -5.90 2.69 -20.33
N PRO A 381 -7.03 2.45 -19.63
CA PRO A 381 -8.25 3.21 -19.87
C PRO A 381 -8.17 4.60 -19.27
N ASN A 382 -9.06 5.50 -19.70
CA ASN A 382 -9.21 6.80 -19.08
C ASN A 382 -10.03 6.72 -17.78
N SER A 383 -9.80 7.68 -16.88
CA SER A 383 -10.53 7.84 -15.62
C SER A 383 -12.02 8.06 -15.84
N HIS A 384 -12.39 8.75 -16.93
CA HIS A 384 -13.76 8.95 -17.39
C HIS A 384 -13.79 9.14 -18.92
N ALA A 385 -14.95 9.52 -19.48
CA ALA A 385 -15.13 9.64 -20.92
C ALA A 385 -14.14 10.64 -21.55
N GLY A 386 -13.46 10.23 -22.62
CA GLY A 386 -12.35 11.01 -23.20
C GLY A 386 -12.74 12.33 -23.87
N TYR A 387 -14.02 12.49 -24.23
CA TYR A 387 -14.54 13.76 -24.75
C TYR A 387 -14.86 14.77 -23.64
N TYR A 388 -14.91 14.34 -22.38
CA TYR A 388 -15.12 15.24 -21.25
C TYR A 388 -13.76 15.77 -20.76
N PRO A 389 -13.61 17.07 -20.47
CA PRO A 389 -12.34 17.66 -20.03
C PRO A 389 -11.76 17.00 -18.77
N GLY A 390 -10.43 16.87 -18.71
CA GLY A 390 -9.74 16.38 -17.52
C GLY A 390 -9.59 14.85 -17.43
N ALA A 391 -9.97 14.10 -18.46
CA ALA A 391 -9.77 12.65 -18.50
C ALA A 391 -8.28 12.32 -18.39
N LYS A 392 -7.90 11.51 -17.40
CA LYS A 392 -6.51 11.08 -17.20
C LYS A 392 -6.39 9.56 -17.37
N PRO A 393 -5.31 9.06 -17.99
CA PRO A 393 -5.09 7.63 -18.14
C PRO A 393 -4.86 6.98 -16.78
N ILE A 394 -5.31 5.73 -16.66
CA ILE A 394 -5.08 4.85 -15.52
C ILE A 394 -4.31 3.64 -16.04
N VAL A 395 -3.16 3.34 -15.46
CA VAL A 395 -2.46 2.07 -15.65
C VAL A 395 -3.13 1.04 -14.76
N MET A 396 -3.58 -0.07 -15.32
CA MET A 396 -4.18 -1.16 -14.56
C MET A 396 -3.53 -2.49 -14.92
N LYS A 397 -3.21 -3.29 -13.89
CA LYS A 397 -2.84 -4.69 -14.01
C LYS A 397 -3.86 -5.52 -13.25
N ILE A 398 -4.44 -6.52 -13.90
CA ILE A 398 -5.36 -7.48 -13.28
C ILE A 398 -4.76 -8.88 -13.38
N ILE A 399 -4.91 -9.66 -12.32
CA ILE A 399 -4.47 -11.06 -12.24
C ILE A 399 -5.68 -11.92 -11.92
N PHE A 400 -5.89 -12.97 -12.70
CA PHE A 400 -7.02 -13.89 -12.57
C PHE A 400 -6.58 -15.33 -12.79
N ARG A 401 -7.37 -16.27 -12.30
CA ARG A 401 -7.10 -17.70 -12.45
C ARG A 401 -7.51 -18.20 -13.84
N LYS A 402 -6.70 -19.05 -14.47
CA LYS A 402 -7.02 -19.58 -15.82
C LYS A 402 -8.13 -20.62 -15.77
N SER A 403 -8.14 -21.46 -14.73
CA SER A 403 -9.08 -22.57 -14.62
C SER A 403 -10.55 -22.15 -14.42
N ASP A 404 -10.80 -21.07 -13.68
CA ASP A 404 -12.16 -20.66 -13.29
C ASP A 404 -12.45 -19.15 -13.46
N GLY A 405 -11.47 -18.36 -13.89
CA GLY A 405 -11.61 -16.92 -14.06
C GLY A 405 -11.68 -16.11 -12.76
N LYS A 406 -11.44 -16.71 -11.58
CA LYS A 406 -11.49 -15.98 -10.30
C LYS A 406 -10.50 -14.83 -10.26
N LEU A 407 -10.94 -13.66 -9.80
CA LEU A 407 -10.07 -12.50 -9.60
C LEU A 407 -9.10 -12.77 -8.43
N LEU A 408 -7.80 -12.65 -8.69
CA LEU A 408 -6.73 -12.93 -7.71
C LEU A 408 -6.07 -11.64 -7.21
N GLY A 409 -5.98 -10.61 -8.03
CA GLY A 409 -5.41 -9.33 -7.61
C GLY A 409 -5.51 -8.25 -8.67
N ALA A 410 -5.31 -7.01 -8.22
CA ALA A 410 -5.32 -5.84 -9.07
C ALA A 410 -4.33 -4.78 -8.56
N GLN A 411 -3.71 -4.07 -9.49
CA GLN A 411 -2.86 -2.90 -9.22
C GLN A 411 -3.26 -1.79 -10.18
N ALA A 412 -3.33 -0.55 -9.70
CA ALA A 412 -3.64 0.60 -10.53
C ALA A 412 -2.86 1.84 -10.12
N ILE A 413 -2.47 2.64 -11.12
CA ILE A 413 -1.70 3.88 -10.97
C ILE A 413 -2.28 4.94 -11.91
N GLY A 414 -2.49 6.16 -11.42
CA GLY A 414 -3.06 7.24 -12.23
C GLY A 414 -3.27 8.50 -11.41
N LYS A 415 -3.64 9.61 -12.07
CA LYS A 415 -3.88 10.90 -11.40
C LYS A 415 -5.32 11.09 -10.91
N ASN A 416 -6.23 10.19 -11.29
CA ASN A 416 -7.63 10.31 -10.92
C ASN A 416 -8.37 8.97 -11.04
N GLY A 417 -9.19 8.66 -10.03
CA GLY A 417 -10.16 7.57 -10.07
C GLY A 417 -9.54 6.18 -9.96
N VAL A 418 -8.33 6.06 -9.41
CA VAL A 418 -7.67 4.78 -9.10
C VAL A 418 -8.33 4.14 -7.89
N ASP A 419 -8.59 4.95 -6.86
CA ASP A 419 -9.32 4.59 -5.64
C ASP A 419 -10.65 3.88 -5.95
N LYS A 420 -11.46 4.42 -6.88
CA LYS A 420 -12.74 3.88 -7.32
C LYS A 420 -12.59 2.48 -7.91
N ARG A 421 -11.58 2.28 -8.78
CA ARG A 421 -11.37 1.00 -9.47
C ARG A 421 -10.88 -0.07 -8.52
N ILE A 422 -9.87 0.25 -7.70
CA ILE A 422 -9.34 -0.71 -6.74
C ILE A 422 -10.35 -1.03 -5.64
N SER A 423 -11.16 -0.07 -5.18
CA SER A 423 -12.24 -0.33 -4.21
C SER A 423 -13.32 -1.26 -4.79
N THR A 424 -13.73 -1.02 -6.04
CA THR A 424 -14.69 -1.89 -6.74
C THR A 424 -14.14 -3.31 -6.89
N LEU A 425 -12.90 -3.44 -7.38
CA LEU A 425 -12.23 -4.74 -7.56
C LEU A 425 -11.98 -5.44 -6.21
N ALA A 426 -11.67 -4.70 -5.14
CA ALA A 426 -11.48 -5.27 -3.81
C ALA A 426 -12.78 -5.87 -3.25
N ALA A 427 -13.91 -5.18 -3.43
CA ALA A 427 -15.22 -5.68 -3.03
C ALA A 427 -15.61 -6.95 -3.81
N LEU A 428 -15.47 -6.92 -5.14
CA LEU A 428 -15.73 -8.07 -6.01
C LEU A 428 -14.81 -9.27 -5.68
N LEU A 429 -13.52 -9.01 -5.46
CA LEU A 429 -12.56 -10.05 -5.04
C LEU A 429 -13.00 -10.71 -3.74
N GLN A 430 -13.48 -9.92 -2.75
CA GLN A 430 -13.94 -10.46 -1.47
C GLN A 430 -15.21 -11.32 -1.60
N MET A 431 -16.04 -11.05 -2.62
CA MET A 431 -17.21 -11.84 -2.97
C MET A 431 -16.87 -13.11 -3.77
N GLY A 432 -15.60 -13.31 -4.13
CA GLY A 432 -15.16 -14.44 -4.93
C GLY A 432 -15.50 -14.30 -6.42
N ALA A 433 -15.70 -13.07 -6.89
CA ALA A 433 -16.05 -12.77 -8.27
C ALA A 433 -15.01 -13.28 -9.28
N THR A 434 -15.50 -13.58 -10.47
CA THR A 434 -14.75 -13.97 -11.66
C THR A 434 -14.66 -12.80 -12.64
N VAL A 435 -13.81 -12.94 -13.66
CA VAL A 435 -13.69 -11.95 -14.74
C VAL A 435 -15.00 -11.76 -15.53
N TYR A 436 -15.89 -12.76 -15.50
CA TYR A 436 -17.24 -12.68 -16.10
C TYR A 436 -18.18 -11.80 -15.27
N ASP A 437 -18.05 -11.79 -13.95
CA ASP A 437 -18.79 -10.84 -13.12
C ASP A 437 -18.28 -9.40 -13.35
N LEU A 438 -16.98 -9.23 -13.64
CA LEU A 438 -16.41 -7.92 -13.95
C LEU A 438 -16.92 -7.37 -15.28
N GLU A 439 -17.06 -8.19 -16.32
CA GLU A 439 -17.53 -7.70 -17.64
C GLU A 439 -18.99 -7.22 -17.59
N GLU A 440 -19.82 -7.84 -16.74
CA GLU A 440 -21.24 -7.54 -16.59
C GLU A 440 -21.57 -6.49 -15.50
N ALA A 441 -20.58 -6.08 -14.69
CA ALA A 441 -20.80 -5.19 -13.56
C ALA A 441 -21.47 -3.85 -13.95
N GLU A 442 -22.62 -3.55 -13.36
CA GLU A 442 -23.31 -2.27 -13.55
C GLU A 442 -22.73 -1.20 -12.59
N LEU A 443 -22.02 -0.21 -13.14
CA LEU A 443 -21.30 0.83 -12.39
C LEU A 443 -21.82 2.23 -12.74
N CYS A 444 -21.72 3.16 -11.78
CA CYS A 444 -22.18 4.53 -11.96
C CYS A 444 -21.51 5.22 -13.17
N TYR A 445 -22.33 5.73 -14.10
CA TYR A 445 -21.86 6.44 -15.28
C TYR A 445 -22.53 7.81 -15.45
N SER A 446 -21.68 8.82 -15.57
CA SER A 446 -21.91 10.11 -16.23
C SER A 446 -20.56 10.55 -16.80
N PRO A 447 -20.48 11.37 -17.87
CA PRO A 447 -19.23 11.63 -18.59
C PRO A 447 -18.06 12.13 -17.74
N GLN A 448 -18.33 12.84 -16.64
CA GLN A 448 -17.36 13.38 -15.70
C GLN A 448 -16.83 12.38 -14.66
N PHE A 449 -17.47 11.22 -14.50
CA PHE A 449 -17.14 10.24 -13.45
C PHE A 449 -16.75 8.85 -13.98
N GLY A 450 -17.08 8.56 -15.23
CA GLY A 450 -16.82 7.26 -15.84
C GLY A 450 -17.01 7.28 -17.35
N SER A 451 -17.05 6.07 -17.91
CA SER A 451 -17.32 5.80 -19.32
C SER A 451 -18.46 4.79 -19.40
N ALA A 452 -19.14 4.71 -20.56
CA ALA A 452 -20.23 3.74 -20.75
C ALA A 452 -19.82 2.28 -20.46
N LYS A 453 -18.53 1.98 -20.63
CA LYS A 453 -17.86 0.80 -20.06
C LYS A 453 -16.78 1.30 -19.13
N ASP A 454 -16.90 1.06 -17.83
CA ASP A 454 -15.87 1.47 -16.87
C ASP A 454 -14.58 0.66 -17.12
N PRO A 455 -13.40 1.19 -16.78
CA PRO A 455 -12.17 0.41 -16.62
C PRO A 455 -12.34 -0.99 -16.00
N VAL A 456 -13.23 -1.16 -15.00
CA VAL A 456 -13.54 -2.49 -14.44
C VAL A 456 -14.23 -3.42 -15.46
N ASN A 457 -15.20 -2.91 -16.23
CA ASN A 457 -15.83 -3.69 -17.30
C ASN A 457 -14.83 -4.06 -18.38
N PHE A 458 -13.98 -3.11 -18.79
CA PHE A 458 -12.92 -3.38 -19.77
C PHE A 458 -11.94 -4.45 -19.28
N ALA A 459 -11.59 -4.43 -17.99
CA ALA A 459 -10.79 -5.50 -17.39
C ALA A 459 -11.48 -6.87 -17.49
N GLY A 460 -12.76 -6.94 -17.14
CA GLY A 460 -13.55 -8.17 -17.28
C GLY A 460 -13.60 -8.67 -18.72
N MET A 461 -13.98 -7.80 -19.66
CA MET A 461 -14.12 -8.17 -21.08
C MET A 461 -12.81 -8.68 -21.68
N VAL A 462 -11.69 -7.99 -21.42
CA VAL A 462 -10.38 -8.40 -21.94
C VAL A 462 -9.95 -9.73 -21.33
N ALA A 463 -10.13 -9.93 -20.02
CA ALA A 463 -9.78 -11.18 -19.38
C ALA A 463 -10.69 -12.35 -19.81
N ALA A 464 -11.99 -12.09 -19.99
CA ALA A 464 -12.94 -13.07 -20.47
C ALA A 464 -12.64 -13.49 -21.92
N ASP A 465 -12.28 -12.55 -22.80
CA ASP A 465 -11.82 -12.86 -24.17
C ASP A 465 -10.54 -13.72 -24.16
N VAL A 466 -9.63 -13.50 -23.22
CA VAL A 466 -8.44 -14.36 -23.05
C VAL A 466 -8.84 -15.77 -22.66
N LEU A 467 -9.77 -15.94 -21.69
CA LEU A 467 -10.23 -17.27 -21.25
C LEU A 467 -11.09 -18.00 -22.29
N ARG A 468 -11.87 -17.26 -23.08
CA ARG A 468 -12.64 -17.79 -24.22
C ARG A 468 -11.76 -18.08 -25.44
N ASN A 469 -10.46 -17.77 -25.37
CA ASN A 469 -9.51 -17.86 -26.48
C ASN A 469 -9.89 -16.98 -27.68
N ASP A 470 -10.72 -15.95 -27.46
CA ASP A 470 -11.04 -14.94 -28.46
C ASP A 470 -9.90 -13.93 -28.62
N MET A 471 -9.13 -13.71 -27.56
CA MET A 471 -7.90 -12.91 -27.55
C MET A 471 -6.72 -13.77 -27.09
N PRO A 472 -6.12 -14.60 -27.95
CA PRO A 472 -4.86 -15.28 -27.63
C PRO A 472 -3.81 -14.25 -27.22
N LEU A 473 -3.15 -14.47 -26.08
CA LEU A 473 -2.32 -13.46 -25.42
C LEU A 473 -0.85 -13.86 -25.43
N SER A 474 0.04 -12.89 -25.61
CA SER A 474 1.47 -13.04 -25.32
C SER A 474 1.97 -11.89 -24.44
N HIS A 475 3.07 -12.13 -23.74
CA HIS A 475 3.75 -11.15 -22.90
C HIS A 475 5.12 -10.83 -23.48
N TRP A 476 5.66 -9.64 -23.16
CA TRP A 476 6.91 -9.14 -23.74
C TRP A 476 8.12 -10.06 -23.59
N ASN A 477 8.19 -10.87 -22.54
CA ASN A 477 9.27 -11.84 -22.34
C ASN A 477 9.30 -12.93 -23.41
N GLU A 478 8.14 -13.30 -23.97
CA GLU A 478 8.04 -14.29 -25.05
C GLU A 478 7.92 -13.63 -26.43
N ALA A 479 7.14 -12.55 -26.54
CA ALA A 479 6.88 -11.89 -27.82
C ALA A 479 8.15 -11.41 -28.53
N LYS A 480 9.17 -10.94 -27.78
CA LYS A 480 10.46 -10.48 -28.33
C LYS A 480 11.29 -11.56 -29.00
N LYS A 481 10.98 -12.84 -28.77
CA LYS A 481 11.68 -13.98 -29.37
C LYS A 481 11.08 -14.38 -30.72
N GLY A 482 9.91 -13.84 -31.08
CA GLY A 482 9.12 -14.23 -32.24
C GLY A 482 8.98 -13.13 -33.29
N PHE A 483 8.14 -13.39 -34.29
CA PHE A 483 7.78 -12.39 -35.31
C PHE A 483 6.82 -11.36 -34.68
N ILE A 484 7.18 -10.08 -34.74
CA ILE A 484 6.36 -8.98 -34.23
C ILE A 484 5.75 -8.20 -35.38
N LEU A 485 4.43 -8.06 -35.36
CA LEU A 485 3.66 -7.21 -36.26
C LEU A 485 3.20 -5.96 -35.50
N ASP A 486 3.77 -4.80 -35.82
CA ASP A 486 3.33 -3.52 -35.28
C ASP A 486 2.21 -2.94 -36.15
N VAL A 487 1.01 -2.79 -35.58
CA VAL A 487 -0.16 -2.27 -36.29
C VAL A 487 -0.45 -0.79 -36.01
N ARG A 488 0.51 -0.08 -35.42
CA ARG A 488 0.44 1.38 -35.22
C ARG A 488 0.70 2.15 -36.52
N GLU A 489 0.35 3.43 -36.50
CA GLU A 489 0.62 4.35 -37.60
C GLU A 489 2.09 4.83 -37.59
N GLY A 490 2.62 5.19 -38.76
CA GLY A 490 4.03 5.57 -38.90
C GLY A 490 4.48 6.73 -37.99
N ILE A 491 3.58 7.66 -37.65
CA ILE A 491 3.88 8.75 -36.71
C ILE A 491 4.16 8.26 -35.29
N GLU A 492 3.52 7.17 -34.86
CA GLU A 492 3.76 6.57 -33.55
C GLU A 492 5.14 5.89 -33.50
N LEU A 493 5.58 5.30 -34.62
CA LEU A 493 6.87 4.64 -34.74
C LEU A 493 8.05 5.63 -34.72
N ALA A 494 7.82 6.86 -35.18
CA ALA A 494 8.82 7.93 -35.11
C ALA A 494 9.16 8.33 -33.67
N VAL A 495 8.23 8.11 -32.72
CA VAL A 495 8.44 8.38 -31.28
C VAL A 495 9.10 7.18 -30.59
N GLU A 496 8.58 5.97 -30.85
CA GLU A 496 9.10 4.73 -30.28
C GLU A 496 8.85 3.53 -31.20
N HIS A 497 9.86 2.68 -31.41
CA HIS A 497 9.75 1.47 -32.22
C HIS A 497 10.41 0.26 -31.55
N VAL A 498 10.10 -0.92 -32.06
CA VAL A 498 10.70 -2.19 -31.64
C VAL A 498 11.56 -2.70 -32.78
N ASP A 499 12.85 -2.91 -32.50
CA ASP A 499 13.80 -3.44 -33.48
C ASP A 499 13.30 -4.78 -34.06
N GLY A 500 13.31 -4.88 -35.39
CA GLY A 500 12.88 -6.07 -36.11
C GLY A 500 11.36 -6.26 -36.24
N ALA A 501 10.54 -5.36 -35.71
CA ALA A 501 9.08 -5.42 -35.93
C ALA A 501 8.71 -5.01 -37.36
N VAL A 502 7.82 -5.78 -37.98
CA VAL A 502 7.22 -5.44 -39.29
C VAL A 502 6.03 -4.53 -39.03
N ASN A 503 5.96 -3.38 -39.70
CA ASN A 503 4.85 -2.44 -39.54
C ASN A 503 3.83 -2.57 -40.67
N ILE A 504 2.59 -2.91 -40.31
CA ILE A 504 1.42 -2.83 -41.19
C ILE A 504 0.29 -2.18 -40.39
N PRO A 505 0.01 -0.88 -40.61
CA PRO A 505 -1.06 -0.18 -39.91
C PRO A 505 -2.39 -0.91 -40.00
N ILE A 506 -3.17 -0.93 -38.91
CA ILE A 506 -4.39 -1.74 -38.81
C ILE A 506 -5.38 -1.51 -39.96
N TYR A 507 -5.49 -0.28 -40.46
CA TYR A 507 -6.40 0.06 -41.56
C TYR A 507 -5.97 -0.53 -42.91
N GLN A 508 -4.69 -0.86 -43.07
CA GLN A 508 -4.13 -1.47 -44.26
C GLN A 508 -4.05 -3.00 -44.15
N LEU A 509 -4.09 -3.54 -42.92
CA LEU A 509 -3.83 -4.95 -42.62
C LEU A 509 -4.65 -5.92 -43.48
N ARG A 510 -5.95 -5.69 -43.64
CA ARG A 510 -6.84 -6.59 -44.40
C ARG A 510 -6.42 -6.75 -45.87
N ASN A 511 -5.84 -5.71 -46.46
CA ASN A 511 -5.41 -5.73 -47.87
C ASN A 511 -3.96 -6.21 -48.04
N ARG A 512 -3.25 -6.46 -46.94
CA ARG A 512 -1.82 -6.79 -46.91
C ARG A 512 -1.54 -8.10 -46.16
N LEU A 513 -2.55 -8.96 -46.00
CA LEU A 513 -2.41 -10.24 -45.29
C LEU A 513 -1.40 -11.17 -45.95
N ASN A 514 -1.28 -11.11 -47.28
CA ASN A 514 -0.32 -11.88 -48.07
C ASN A 514 1.15 -11.54 -47.80
N GLU A 515 1.44 -10.43 -47.11
CA GLU A 515 2.80 -10.06 -46.70
C GLU A 515 3.24 -10.74 -45.40
N LEU A 516 2.31 -11.41 -44.70
CA LEU A 516 2.56 -12.00 -43.38
C LEU A 516 2.97 -13.47 -43.47
N PRO A 517 3.85 -13.95 -42.58
CA PRO A 517 4.25 -15.35 -42.56
C PRO A 517 3.12 -16.25 -42.06
N HIS A 518 2.83 -17.32 -42.80
CA HIS A 518 1.86 -18.35 -42.38
C HIS A 518 2.48 -19.46 -41.52
N ASP A 519 3.82 -19.57 -41.53
CA ASP A 519 4.60 -20.60 -40.84
C ASP A 519 5.11 -20.17 -39.45
N LYS A 520 4.77 -18.94 -39.02
CA LYS A 520 5.25 -18.35 -37.77
C LYS A 520 4.10 -17.89 -36.89
N GLU A 521 4.33 -17.92 -35.58
CA GLU A 521 3.48 -17.22 -34.62
C GLU A 521 3.69 -15.70 -34.74
N ILE A 522 2.60 -14.96 -34.96
CA ILE A 522 2.60 -13.51 -35.10
C ILE A 522 2.23 -12.87 -33.76
N ASN A 523 3.16 -12.12 -33.18
CA ASN A 523 2.92 -11.31 -31.99
C ASN A 523 2.49 -9.91 -32.40
N VAL A 524 1.22 -9.59 -32.20
CA VAL A 524 0.62 -8.35 -32.65
C VAL A 524 0.81 -7.26 -31.60
N LEU A 525 1.51 -6.21 -32.00
CA LEU A 525 1.85 -5.05 -31.21
C LEU A 525 0.97 -3.87 -31.61
N CYS A 526 0.47 -3.13 -30.63
CA CYS A 526 0.01 -1.76 -30.84
C CYS A 526 0.42 -0.88 -29.65
N ARG A 527 -0.14 0.32 -29.52
CA ARG A 527 0.17 1.20 -28.37
C ARG A 527 -0.27 0.61 -27.03
N SER A 528 -1.55 0.31 -26.85
CA SER A 528 -2.15 -0.06 -25.54
C SER A 528 -2.71 -1.48 -25.46
N GLY A 529 -2.60 -2.27 -26.53
CA GLY A 529 -3.21 -3.60 -26.69
C GLY A 529 -4.54 -3.63 -27.46
N GLN A 530 -5.29 -2.52 -27.53
CA GLN A 530 -6.63 -2.50 -28.14
C GLN A 530 -6.64 -2.72 -29.67
N ARG A 531 -5.86 -1.94 -30.43
CA ARG A 531 -5.73 -2.15 -31.89
C ARG A 531 -5.08 -3.49 -32.21
N GLY A 532 -4.17 -3.94 -31.35
CA GLY A 532 -3.52 -5.24 -31.43
C GLY A 532 -4.53 -6.38 -31.30
N TYR A 533 -5.51 -6.25 -30.41
CA TYR A 533 -6.63 -7.20 -30.30
C TYR A 533 -7.44 -7.27 -31.60
N TYR A 534 -7.85 -6.13 -32.15
CA TYR A 534 -8.61 -6.11 -33.41
C TYR A 534 -7.83 -6.75 -34.57
N ALA A 535 -6.54 -6.45 -34.68
CA ALA A 535 -5.66 -7.06 -35.67
C ALA A 535 -5.49 -8.57 -35.43
N THR A 536 -5.36 -9.00 -34.17
CA THR A 536 -5.29 -10.42 -33.80
C THR A 536 -6.56 -11.15 -34.22
N ARG A 537 -7.74 -10.57 -34.02
CA ARG A 537 -9.01 -11.13 -34.51
C ARG A 537 -9.05 -11.27 -36.03
N ILE A 538 -8.61 -10.26 -36.76
CA ILE A 538 -8.50 -10.32 -38.23
C ILE A 538 -7.60 -11.50 -38.63
N LEU A 539 -6.43 -11.64 -38.01
CA LEU A 539 -5.45 -12.67 -38.34
C LEU A 539 -5.94 -14.08 -38.02
N VAL A 540 -6.44 -14.31 -36.80
CA VAL A 540 -6.96 -15.62 -36.37
C VAL A 540 -8.12 -16.08 -37.26
N GLN A 541 -9.03 -15.17 -37.63
CA GLN A 541 -10.15 -15.49 -38.54
C GLN A 541 -9.72 -15.76 -39.99
N ASN A 542 -8.49 -15.40 -40.36
CA ASN A 542 -7.88 -15.71 -41.66
C ASN A 542 -6.84 -16.84 -41.57
N GLY A 543 -6.84 -17.62 -40.49
CA GLY A 543 -6.03 -18.84 -40.36
C GLY A 543 -4.58 -18.61 -39.91
N PHE A 544 -4.22 -17.41 -39.46
CA PHE A 544 -2.89 -17.14 -38.90
C PHE A 544 -2.83 -17.56 -37.42
N ASN A 545 -1.68 -18.10 -36.99
CA ASN A 545 -1.37 -18.23 -35.57
C ASN A 545 -0.92 -16.86 -35.02
N ALA A 546 -1.82 -16.13 -34.39
CA ALA A 546 -1.55 -14.78 -33.90
C ALA A 546 -1.92 -14.62 -32.41
N LYS A 547 -1.11 -13.83 -31.69
CA LYS A 547 -1.33 -13.46 -30.28
C LYS A 547 -1.17 -11.96 -30.10
N ASN A 548 -2.04 -11.38 -29.27
CA ASN A 548 -1.96 -9.97 -28.91
C ASN A 548 -0.93 -9.78 -27.79
N ILE A 549 -0.03 -8.81 -27.92
CA ILE A 549 0.92 -8.47 -26.85
C ILE A 549 0.18 -7.69 -25.76
N SER A 550 0.08 -8.27 -24.56
CA SER A 550 -0.63 -7.70 -23.42
C SER A 550 -0.11 -6.30 -23.08
N GLY A 551 -1.00 -5.31 -23.11
CA GLY A 551 -0.70 -3.90 -22.86
C GLY A 551 0.07 -3.16 -23.95
N GLY A 552 0.48 -3.83 -25.04
CA GLY A 552 1.18 -3.21 -26.17
C GLY A 552 2.49 -2.51 -25.77
N MET A 553 2.87 -1.46 -26.51
CA MET A 553 4.06 -0.65 -26.22
C MET A 553 4.04 -0.01 -24.83
N LEU A 554 2.87 0.39 -24.35
CA LEU A 554 2.77 1.01 -23.04
C LEU A 554 3.24 0.06 -21.93
N SER A 555 3.03 -1.26 -22.06
CA SER A 555 3.53 -2.23 -21.07
C SER A 555 5.04 -2.44 -21.11
N LEU A 556 5.68 -2.13 -22.24
CA LEU A 556 7.13 -2.13 -22.36
C LEU A 556 7.75 -0.83 -21.83
N ALA A 557 7.11 0.31 -22.11
CA ALA A 557 7.60 1.66 -21.84
C ALA A 557 6.92 2.31 -20.63
N HIS A 558 6.39 1.52 -19.69
CA HIS A 558 5.60 1.94 -18.52
C HIS A 558 6.11 3.21 -17.81
N ASN A 559 7.44 3.38 -17.77
CA ASN A 559 8.14 4.46 -17.06
C ASN A 559 7.88 5.87 -17.62
N TYR A 560 7.30 6.00 -18.81
CA TYR A 560 7.07 7.28 -19.49
C TYR A 560 5.60 7.75 -19.48
N LEU A 561 4.67 6.92 -18.99
CA LEU A 561 3.22 7.11 -19.17
C LEU A 561 2.62 8.44 -18.66
N PHE A 562 3.23 9.06 -17.64
CA PHE A 562 2.74 10.32 -17.07
C PHE A 562 3.65 11.52 -17.41
N ASP A 563 4.44 11.45 -18.48
CA ASP A 563 5.36 12.55 -18.88
C ASP A 563 4.60 13.69 -19.55
N GLU A 564 4.37 14.78 -18.80
CA GLU A 564 3.66 15.97 -19.28
C GLU A 564 4.50 16.80 -20.28
N ARG A 565 5.78 16.46 -20.51
CA ARG A 565 6.58 17.09 -21.57
C ARG A 565 6.09 16.75 -22.98
N ASN A 566 5.15 15.81 -23.11
CA ASN A 566 4.47 15.48 -24.36
C ASN A 566 3.10 16.18 -24.51
N GLU A 567 2.68 17.01 -23.56
CA GLU A 567 1.43 17.79 -23.63
C GLU A 567 1.66 19.30 -23.95
N GLN A 568 2.89 19.71 -24.33
CA GLN A 568 3.20 21.06 -24.81
C GLN A 568 3.48 21.11 -26.30
#